data_AF-A0A7Y5GJB1-F1
#
_entry.id   AF-A0A7Y5GJB1-F1
#
_cell.length_a   1.000
_cell.length_b   1.000
_cell.length_c   1.000
_cell.angle_alpha   90.00
_cell.angle_beta   90.00
_cell.angle_gamma   90.00
#
_symmetry.space_group_name_H-M   'P 1'
#
loop_
_entity.id
_entity.type
_entity.pdbx_description
1 polymer ?
#
loop_
_entity_poly.entity_id
_entity_poly.type
_entity_poly.pdbx_seq_one_letter_code
_entity_poly.pdbx_strand_id
1 'polypeptide(L)'
;MLRDAGFFGDQELILIYIARKLKEALALEEVLTSAGLDYLIETDTYVGGFVFRRERVGAFFYVAPETTRTAVELLARNGYEPYEPGE
;
A
#
# COMPACT_ATOMS: atom_id res chain seq x y z
N MET A 1 8.24 -1.33 -9.03
CA MET A 1 9.34 -0.47 -8.60
C MET A 1 8.78 0.69 -7.80
N LEU A 2 9.48 1.12 -6.75
CA LEU A 2 9.11 2.33 -6.01
C LEU A 2 9.24 3.56 -6.90
N ARG A 3 8.25 4.44 -6.86
CA ARG A 3 8.17 5.69 -7.62
C ARG A 3 7.77 6.85 -6.71
N ASP A 4 8.13 8.05 -7.13
CA ASP A 4 7.61 9.29 -6.55
C ASP A 4 6.28 9.71 -7.21
N ALA A 5 5.57 10.64 -6.57
CA ALA A 5 4.29 11.13 -7.07
C ALA A 5 4.37 11.74 -8.49
N GLY A 6 5.50 12.35 -8.85
CA GLY A 6 5.70 12.96 -10.16
C GLY A 6 5.70 11.95 -11.31
N PHE A 7 6.07 10.69 -11.05
CA PHE A 7 5.99 9.61 -12.05
C PHE A 7 4.55 9.32 -12.47
N PHE A 8 3.60 9.40 -11.55
CA PHE A 8 2.19 9.11 -11.81
C PHE A 8 1.42 10.32 -12.35
N GLY A 9 1.97 11.52 -12.21
CA GLY A 9 1.33 12.76 -12.64
C GLY A 9 0.07 13.05 -11.84
N ASP A 10 -0.98 13.51 -12.52
CA ASP A 10 -2.25 13.90 -11.88
C ASP A 10 -3.22 12.72 -11.66
N GLN A 11 -2.74 11.49 -11.72
CA GLN A 11 -3.57 10.30 -11.55
C GLN A 11 -4.00 10.12 -10.09
N GLU A 12 -5.27 9.81 -9.89
CA GLU A 12 -5.78 9.38 -8.58
C GLU A 12 -5.34 7.93 -8.32
N LEU A 13 -4.33 7.76 -7.47
CA LEU A 13 -3.79 6.45 -7.15
C LEU A 13 -4.68 5.68 -6.18
N ILE A 14 -4.68 4.36 -6.32
CA ILE A 14 -5.50 3.46 -5.52
C ILE A 14 -4.67 2.90 -4.36
N LEU A 15 -5.13 3.14 -3.13
CA LEU A 15 -4.57 2.53 -1.93
C LEU A 15 -4.83 1.03 -1.95
N ILE A 16 -3.77 0.22 -1.90
CA ILE A 16 -3.85 -1.24 -1.93
C ILE A 16 -3.45 -1.89 -0.62
N TYR A 17 -2.73 -1.19 0.27
CA TYR A 17 -2.31 -1.73 1.56
C TYR A 17 -1.84 -0.65 2.54
N ILE A 18 -2.05 -0.88 3.84
CA ILE A 18 -1.49 -0.06 4.92
C ILE A 18 -0.64 -0.95 5.83
N ALA A 19 0.68 -0.85 5.70
CA ALA A 19 1.61 -1.55 6.58
C ALA A 19 1.75 -0.80 7.92
N ARG A 20 1.56 -1.52 9.03
CA ARG A 20 1.57 -0.97 10.40
C ARG A 20 2.94 -1.09 11.08
N LYS A 21 3.85 -1.85 10.47
CA LYS A 21 5.19 -2.13 10.98
C LYS A 21 6.21 -1.96 9.85
N LEU A 22 7.39 -1.43 10.17
CA LEU A 22 8.47 -1.28 9.19
C LEU A 22 8.84 -2.61 8.51
N LYS A 23 8.94 -3.70 9.27
CA LYS A 23 9.25 -5.02 8.72
C LYS A 23 8.23 -5.49 7.67
N GLU A 24 6.96 -5.17 7.89
CA GLU A 24 5.87 -5.52 6.97
C GLU A 24 5.93 -4.65 5.71
N ALA A 25 6.18 -3.34 5.86
CA ALA A 25 6.38 -2.44 4.73
C ALA A 25 7.53 -2.88 3.84
N LEU A 26 8.69 -3.20 4.41
CA LEU A 26 9.86 -3.67 3.67
C LEU A 26 9.59 -4.98 2.92
N ALA A 27 8.85 -5.90 3.54
CA ALA A 27 8.50 -7.16 2.89
C ALA A 27 7.53 -6.97 1.71
N LEU A 28 6.55 -6.07 1.84
CA LEU A 28 5.63 -5.77 0.74
C LEU A 28 6.32 -5.00 -0.39
N GLU A 29 7.22 -4.08 -0.06
CA GLU A 29 8.05 -3.35 -1.02
C GLU A 29 8.84 -4.31 -1.91
N GLU A 30 9.46 -5.35 -1.32
CA GLU A 30 10.18 -6.40 -2.04
C GLU A 30 9.23 -7.17 -2.98
N VAL A 31 8.06 -7.60 -2.50
CA VAL A 31 7.06 -8.32 -3.31
C VAL A 31 6.63 -7.51 -4.54
N LEU A 32 6.28 -6.24 -4.37
CA LEU A 32 5.86 -5.38 -5.46
C LEU A 32 7.00 -5.09 -6.44
N THR A 33 8.22 -4.91 -5.92
CA THR A 33 9.41 -4.65 -6.73
C THR A 33 9.80 -5.86 -7.56
N SER A 34 9.83 -7.04 -6.97
CA SER A 34 10.13 -8.30 -7.66
C SER A 34 9.10 -8.65 -8.73
N ALA A 35 7.84 -8.22 -8.56
CA ALA A 35 6.79 -8.37 -9.56
C ALA A 35 6.84 -7.31 -10.68
N GLY A 36 7.72 -6.31 -10.58
CA GLY A 36 7.85 -5.24 -11.57
C GLY A 36 6.69 -4.24 -11.57
N LEU A 37 5.85 -4.21 -10.54
CA LEU A 37 4.70 -3.28 -10.45
C LEU A 37 5.16 -1.91 -9.98
N ASP A 38 4.86 -0.84 -10.70
CA ASP A 38 5.11 0.52 -10.21
C ASP A 38 4.16 0.88 -9.05
N TYR A 39 4.71 1.40 -7.95
CA TYR A 39 3.95 1.77 -6.75
C TYR A 39 4.53 3.02 -6.07
N LEU A 40 3.70 3.71 -5.30
CA LEU A 40 4.06 4.80 -4.41
C LEU A 40 3.93 4.34 -2.96
N ILE A 41 4.83 4.80 -2.10
CA ILE A 41 4.71 4.67 -0.64
C ILE A 41 4.61 6.06 -0.03
N GLU A 42 3.56 6.31 0.74
CA GLU A 42 3.45 7.49 1.59
C GLU A 42 3.38 7.09 3.07
N THR A 43 3.90 7.94 3.94
CA THR A 43 3.74 7.76 5.40
C THR A 43 2.62 8.65 5.88
N ASP A 44 1.55 8.06 6.40
CA ASP A 44 0.44 8.81 6.99
C ASP A 44 0.01 8.16 8.32
N THR A 45 -0.79 8.88 9.08
CA THR A 45 -1.38 8.44 10.34
C THR A 45 -2.66 7.65 10.09
N TYR A 46 -2.80 6.53 10.80
CA TYR A 46 -4.05 5.78 10.89
C TYR A 46 -4.49 5.64 12.34
N VAL A 47 -5.81 5.59 12.57
CA VAL A 47 -6.38 5.38 13.90
C VAL A 47 -6.55 3.88 14.12
N GLY A 48 -5.92 3.33 15.17
CA GLY A 48 -6.02 1.90 15.50
C GLY A 48 -6.19 1.63 17.00
N GLY A 49 -7.13 0.75 17.34
CA GLY A 49 -7.31 0.19 18.70
C GLY A 49 -8.68 0.49 19.31
N PHE A 50 -9.30 -0.53 19.92
CA PHE A 50 -10.63 -0.45 20.55
C PHE A 50 -10.59 0.09 22.01
N VAL A 51 -9.41 0.09 22.65
CA VAL A 51 -9.25 0.46 24.08
C VAL A 51 -8.47 1.76 24.27
N PHE A 52 -7.56 2.11 23.34
CA PHE A 52 -6.81 3.37 23.35
C PHE A 52 -6.65 3.84 21.90
N ARG A 53 -7.38 4.88 21.50
CA ARG A 53 -7.17 5.57 20.21
C ARG A 53 -5.81 6.25 20.26
N ARG A 54 -4.77 5.62 19.71
CA ARG A 54 -3.47 6.25 19.47
C ARG A 54 -3.29 6.39 17.97
N GLU A 55 -2.97 7.60 17.51
CA GLU A 55 -2.46 7.82 16.16
C GLU A 55 -1.19 7.01 15.97
N ARG A 56 -1.13 6.24 14.88
CA ARG A 56 0.05 5.48 14.51
C ARG A 56 0.41 5.82 13.08
N VAL A 57 1.69 6.06 12.84
CA VAL A 57 2.22 6.22 11.48
C VAL A 57 2.30 4.85 10.83
N GLY A 58 1.73 4.72 9.64
CA GLY A 58 1.82 3.54 8.78
C GLY A 58 2.42 3.90 7.42
N ALA A 59 2.80 2.89 6.64
CA ALA A 59 3.21 3.05 5.25
C ALA A 59 2.04 2.64 4.34
N PHE A 60 1.59 3.57 3.52
CA PHE A 60 0.45 3.45 2.63
C PHE A 60 0.98 3.17 1.23
N PHE A 61 0.54 2.06 0.64
CA PHE A 61 0.99 1.60 -0.66
C PHE A 61 -0.08 1.91 -1.70
N TYR A 62 0.30 2.65 -2.73
CA TYR A 62 -0.60 3.05 -3.80
C TYR A 62 -0.09 2.56 -5.15
N VAL A 63 -1.02 2.30 -6.07
CA VAL A 63 -0.72 1.94 -7.47
C VAL A 63 -1.64 2.69 -8.44
N ALA A 64 -1.24 2.74 -9.70
CA ALA A 64 -2.07 3.34 -10.75
C ALA A 64 -3.35 2.50 -10.99
N PRO A 65 -4.49 3.12 -11.32
CA PRO A 65 -5.77 2.42 -11.52
C PRO A 65 -5.66 1.17 -12.42
N GLU A 66 -4.92 1.26 -13.51
CA GLU A 66 -4.69 0.18 -14.47
C GLU A 66 -3.95 -1.04 -13.91
N THR A 67 -3.18 -0.88 -12.84
CA THR A 67 -2.40 -1.97 -12.21
C THR A 67 -3.05 -2.51 -10.94
N THR A 68 -4.12 -1.86 -10.45
CA THR A 68 -4.84 -2.23 -9.21
C THR A 68 -5.20 -3.70 -9.15
N ARG A 69 -5.85 -4.24 -10.19
CA ARG A 69 -6.28 -5.64 -10.20
C ARG A 69 -5.09 -6.59 -10.04
N THR A 70 -4.02 -6.35 -10.79
CA THR A 70 -2.81 -7.17 -10.72
C THR A 70 -2.15 -7.07 -9.35
N ALA A 71 -2.11 -5.88 -8.75
CA ALA A 71 -1.57 -5.68 -7.42
C ALA A 71 -2.41 -6.42 -6.35
N VAL A 72 -3.73 -6.31 -6.37
CA VAL A 72 -4.65 -7.01 -5.45
C VAL A 72 -4.46 -8.53 -5.53
N GLU A 73 -4.42 -9.08 -6.75
CA GLU A 73 -4.17 -10.51 -6.95
C GLU A 73 -2.79 -10.94 -6.44
N LEU A 74 -1.75 -10.10 -6.61
CA LEU A 74 -0.42 -10.35 -6.10
C LEU A 74 -0.37 -10.34 -4.57
N LEU A 75 -1.03 -9.37 -3.92
CA LEU A 75 -1.12 -9.27 -2.46
C LEU A 75 -1.78 -10.53 -1.89
N ALA A 76 -2.94 -10.91 -2.41
CA ALA A 76 -3.67 -12.09 -1.97
C ALA A 76 -2.85 -13.38 -2.09
N ARG A 77 -2.12 -13.55 -3.21
CA ARG A 77 -1.24 -14.72 -3.44
C ARG A 77 -0.05 -14.78 -2.45
N ASN A 78 0.38 -13.64 -1.93
CA ASN A 78 1.46 -13.54 -0.95
C ASN A 78 0.96 -13.48 0.50
N GLY A 79 -0.34 -13.71 0.73
CA GLY A 79 -0.94 -13.77 2.07
C GLY A 79 -1.25 -12.42 2.71
N TYR A 80 -1.23 -11.34 1.94
CA TYR A 80 -1.69 -10.03 2.37
C TYR A 80 -3.19 -9.89 2.13
N GLU A 81 -3.87 -9.21 3.04
CA GLU A 81 -5.26 -8.76 2.86
C GLU A 81 -5.22 -7.39 2.17
N PRO A 82 -5.65 -7.29 0.90
CA PRO A 82 -5.67 -6.03 0.18
C PRO A 82 -6.60 -5.03 0.86
N TYR A 83 -6.27 -3.75 0.76
CA TYR A 83 -7.15 -2.68 1.22
C TYR A 83 -8.40 -2.66 0.32
N GLU A 84 -9.53 -3.10 0.87
CA GLU A 84 -10.84 -2.81 0.30
C GLU A 84 -11.27 -1.45 0.83
N PRO A 85 -11.43 -0.42 -0.03
CA PRO A 85 -12.13 0.79 0.41
C PRO A 85 -13.58 0.41 0.73
N GLY A 86 -13.86 0.16 2.00
CA GLY A 86 -15.15 -0.25 2.52
C GLY A 86 -15.75 0.82 3.44
N GLU A 87 -16.85 1.40 2.96
CA GLU A 87 -17.85 2.30 3.59
C GLU A 87 -17.45 3.74 3.95
#